data_AF-A0A2R5F5U4-F1
#
_entry.id   AF-A0A2R5F5U4-F1
#
_cell.length_a   1.000
_cell.length_b   1.000
_cell.length_c   1.000
_cell.angle_alpha   90.00
_cell.angle_beta   90.00
_cell.angle_gamma   90.00
#
_symmetry.space_group_name_H-M   'P 1'
#
loop_
_entity.id
_entity.type
_entity.pdbx_description
1 polymer ?
#
loop_
_entity_poly.entity_id
_entity_poly.type
_entity_poly.pdbx_seq_one_letter_code
_entity_poly.pdbx_strand_id
1 'polypeptide(L)'
;MSNIMLLSDEQVKSYNEQGYLVLRNVFSEEEARVLQAECDKLLTTERFLDSGNVRAGYKSYANGDVKIERMDPVHDISPLFSELVKDERILSPLRDIYMDEPLLFKDKLIFKLPGANGYSMHQDASWWQGFPIEGLISVMVAIDGATVENGGLELFPGYHDRFRSTPGELRNMNAAEIAEIDPGKGEIVETNPGDVIIFHSFTPHQSGANTSDNSRKQLYLTYSPSKNGQLYNAHYQHYKRYALVGKDLSKYYFL
;
A
#
# COMPACT_ATOMS: atom_id res chain seq x y z
N MET A 1 8.61 -25.23 5.73
CA MET A 1 9.78 -24.91 4.91
C MET A 1 9.52 -23.53 4.33
N SER A 2 10.47 -22.59 4.45
CA SER A 2 10.32 -21.27 3.84
C SER A 2 10.24 -21.43 2.33
N ASN A 3 9.11 -21.08 1.71
CA ASN A 3 8.96 -21.06 0.26
C ASN A 3 9.68 -19.82 -0.27
N ILE A 4 10.97 -19.98 -0.56
CA ILE A 4 11.78 -18.96 -1.23
C ILE A 4 11.25 -18.82 -2.67
N MET A 5 10.91 -17.59 -3.05
CA MET A 5 10.47 -17.26 -4.40
C MET A 5 11.55 -16.42 -5.07
N LEU A 6 12.16 -16.98 -6.14
CA LEU A 6 13.18 -16.30 -6.92
C LEU A 6 12.55 -15.72 -8.19
N LEU A 7 12.90 -14.48 -8.52
CA LEU A 7 12.53 -13.87 -9.78
C LEU A 7 13.43 -14.40 -10.91
N SER A 8 12.84 -14.59 -12.09
CA SER A 8 13.64 -14.81 -13.30
C SER A 8 14.30 -13.50 -13.78
N ASP A 9 15.34 -13.60 -14.59
CA ASP A 9 16.00 -12.44 -15.19
C ASP A 9 15.00 -11.58 -15.99
N GLU A 10 14.03 -12.20 -16.67
CA GLU A 10 12.96 -11.48 -17.37
C GLU A 10 12.03 -10.74 -16.41
N GLN A 11 11.71 -11.30 -15.24
CA GLN A 11 10.88 -10.62 -14.24
C GLN A 11 11.61 -9.42 -13.64
N VAL A 12 12.90 -9.57 -13.30
CA VAL A 12 13.74 -8.47 -12.81
C VAL A 12 13.87 -7.38 -13.87
N LYS A 13 14.13 -7.76 -15.13
CA LYS A 13 14.18 -6.82 -16.25
C LYS A 13 12.86 -6.09 -16.44
N SER A 14 11.74 -6.80 -16.42
CA SER A 14 10.40 -6.22 -16.54
C SER A 14 10.12 -5.23 -15.41
N TYR A 15 10.45 -5.58 -14.16
CA TYR A 15 10.32 -4.66 -13.03
C TYR A 15 11.14 -3.37 -13.24
N ASN A 16 12.39 -3.49 -13.69
CA ASN A 16 13.26 -2.33 -13.93
C ASN A 16 12.79 -1.45 -15.10
N GLU A 17 12.20 -2.03 -16.15
CA GLU A 17 11.70 -1.27 -17.30
C GLU A 17 10.32 -0.65 -17.03
N GLN A 18 9.43 -1.40 -16.38
CA GLN A 18 8.03 -1.02 -16.18
C GLN A 18 7.81 -0.30 -14.84
N GLY A 19 8.65 -0.53 -13.85
CA GLY A 19 8.49 -0.01 -12.48
C GLY A 19 7.54 -0.84 -11.61
N TYR A 20 7.07 -1.99 -12.10
CA TYR A 20 6.22 -2.89 -11.34
C TYR A 20 6.28 -4.34 -11.85
N LEU A 21 5.84 -5.27 -11.02
CA LEU A 21 5.75 -6.70 -11.29
C LEU A 21 4.52 -7.28 -10.58
N VAL A 22 3.81 -8.17 -11.28
CA VAL A 22 2.67 -8.91 -10.71
C VAL A 22 3.07 -10.36 -10.50
N LEU A 23 2.93 -10.82 -9.27
CA LEU A 23 3.17 -12.20 -8.86
C LEU A 23 1.83 -12.86 -8.57
N ARG A 24 1.50 -13.91 -9.34
CA ARG A 24 0.22 -14.60 -9.26
C ARG A 24 0.27 -15.76 -8.29
N ASN A 25 -0.82 -15.99 -7.55
CA ASN A 25 -1.00 -17.11 -6.63
C ASN A 25 0.13 -17.24 -5.59
N VAL A 26 0.64 -16.12 -5.07
CA VAL A 26 1.70 -16.11 -4.05
C VAL A 26 1.19 -16.71 -2.74
N PHE A 27 -0.03 -16.31 -2.37
CA PHE A 27 -0.79 -16.92 -1.30
C PHE A 27 -1.96 -17.71 -1.90
N SER A 28 -2.24 -18.85 -1.31
CA SER A 28 -3.40 -19.66 -1.69
C SER A 28 -4.71 -18.94 -1.32
N GLU A 29 -5.81 -19.35 -1.95
CA GLU A 29 -7.14 -18.85 -1.56
C GLU A 29 -7.45 -19.07 -0.08
N GLU A 30 -6.96 -20.16 0.52
CA GLU A 30 -7.18 -20.43 1.94
C GLU A 30 -6.41 -19.46 2.84
N GLU A 31 -5.16 -19.15 2.51
CA GLU A 31 -4.40 -18.11 3.20
C GLU A 31 -5.05 -16.74 3.03
N ALA A 32 -5.57 -16.43 1.83
CA ALA A 32 -6.31 -15.20 1.59
C ALA A 32 -7.59 -15.13 2.45
N ARG A 33 -8.34 -16.24 2.62
CA ARG A 33 -9.49 -16.30 3.54
C ARG A 33 -9.11 -16.05 4.99
N VAL A 34 -7.96 -16.54 5.44
CA VAL A 34 -7.45 -16.25 6.78
C VAL A 34 -7.16 -14.76 6.94
N LEU A 35 -6.55 -14.13 5.93
CA LEU A 35 -6.30 -12.67 5.93
C LEU A 35 -7.61 -11.86 5.90
N GLN A 36 -8.61 -12.31 5.15
CA GLN A 36 -9.94 -11.70 5.12
C GLN A 36 -10.59 -11.73 6.50
N ALA A 37 -10.61 -12.89 7.15
CA ALA A 37 -11.19 -13.07 8.48
C ALA A 37 -10.51 -12.19 9.54
N GLU A 38 -9.17 -12.06 9.48
CA GLU A 38 -8.45 -11.17 10.40
C GLU A 38 -8.78 -9.70 10.13
N CYS A 39 -8.94 -9.28 8.88
CA CYS A 39 -9.41 -7.93 8.57
C CYS A 39 -10.83 -7.68 9.09
N ASP A 40 -11.76 -8.62 8.90
CA ASP A 40 -13.15 -8.50 9.36
C ASP A 40 -13.23 -8.41 10.89
N LYS A 41 -12.36 -9.15 11.59
CA LYS A 41 -12.18 -9.03 13.04
C LYS A 41 -11.66 -7.64 13.44
N LEU A 42 -10.67 -7.10 12.74
CA LEU A 42 -10.19 -5.73 13.02
C LEU A 42 -11.30 -4.68 12.77
N LEU A 43 -12.10 -4.89 11.73
CA LEU A 43 -13.26 -4.05 11.37
C LEU A 43 -14.47 -4.18 12.31
N THR A 44 -14.40 -5.07 13.30
CA THR A 44 -15.43 -5.24 14.34
C THR A 44 -14.90 -5.02 15.76
N THR A 45 -13.61 -4.71 15.90
CA THR A 45 -12.96 -4.49 17.19
C THR A 45 -13.05 -3.01 17.58
N GLU A 46 -13.91 -2.66 18.55
CA GLU A 46 -14.23 -1.27 18.92
C GLU A 46 -13.01 -0.36 19.08
N ARG A 47 -11.96 -0.78 19.80
CA ARG A 47 -10.77 0.06 20.03
C ARG A 47 -10.05 0.49 18.74
N PHE A 48 -10.16 -0.30 17.68
CA PHE A 48 -9.56 0.01 16.38
C PHE A 48 -10.48 0.84 15.48
N LEU A 49 -11.75 1.00 15.87
CA LEU A 49 -12.76 1.76 15.15
C LEU A 49 -13.17 3.05 15.88
N ASP A 50 -12.54 3.37 17.01
CA ASP A 50 -12.71 4.65 17.66
C ASP A 50 -12.17 5.75 16.73
N SER A 51 -13.01 6.73 16.38
CA SER A 51 -12.64 7.89 15.57
C SER A 51 -11.53 8.76 16.18
N GLY A 52 -11.29 8.66 17.50
CA GLY A 52 -10.18 9.26 18.21
C GLY A 52 -8.85 8.54 17.97
N ASN A 53 -8.88 7.24 17.65
CA ASN A 53 -7.69 6.47 17.35
C ASN A 53 -7.17 6.81 15.93
N VAL A 54 -6.11 7.60 15.85
CA VAL A 54 -5.55 8.08 14.57
C VAL A 54 -4.86 6.99 13.74
N ARG A 55 -4.76 5.77 14.26
CA ARG A 55 -4.38 4.59 13.48
C ARG A 55 -5.44 4.26 12.42
N ALA A 56 -6.72 4.50 12.71
CA ALA A 56 -7.81 4.36 11.75
C ALA A 56 -8.05 5.67 11.01
N GLY A 57 -8.01 5.60 9.67
CA GLY A 57 -8.35 6.71 8.80
C GLY A 57 -9.78 6.55 8.28
N TYR A 58 -10.53 7.66 8.22
CA TYR A 58 -11.91 7.70 7.74
C TYR A 58 -12.06 8.68 6.59
N LYS A 59 -12.99 8.39 5.68
CA LYS A 59 -13.37 9.31 4.59
C LYS A 59 -14.87 9.48 4.52
N SER A 60 -15.28 10.67 4.07
CA SER A 60 -16.66 10.99 3.72
C SER A 60 -17.02 10.41 2.35
N TYR A 61 -18.25 9.92 2.25
CA TYR A 61 -18.84 9.33 1.06
C TYR A 61 -19.87 10.30 0.48
N ALA A 62 -20.22 10.14 -0.79
CA ALA A 62 -21.16 11.03 -1.48
C ALA A 62 -22.56 11.07 -0.84
N ASN A 63 -22.95 10.00 -0.15
CA ASN A 63 -24.22 9.90 0.58
C ASN A 63 -24.19 10.57 1.97
N GLY A 64 -23.07 11.17 2.37
CA GLY A 64 -22.88 11.81 3.68
C GLY A 64 -22.32 10.89 4.77
N ASP A 65 -22.17 9.59 4.52
CA ASP A 65 -21.58 8.66 5.48
C ASP A 65 -20.08 8.97 5.68
N VAL A 66 -19.58 8.66 6.87
CA VAL A 66 -18.14 8.60 7.15
C VAL A 66 -17.79 7.16 7.48
N LYS A 67 -16.91 6.56 6.67
CA LYS A 67 -16.51 5.16 6.83
C LYS A 67 -15.01 5.02 6.94
N ILE A 68 -14.58 3.94 7.58
CA ILE A 68 -13.16 3.60 7.67
C ILE A 68 -12.60 3.32 6.27
N GLU A 69 -11.42 3.86 6.00
CA GLU A 69 -10.69 3.69 4.75
C GLU A 69 -9.39 2.92 4.96
N ARG A 70 -8.73 3.09 6.11
CA ARG A 70 -7.41 2.50 6.32
C ARG A 70 -7.11 2.26 7.79
N MET A 71 -6.14 1.38 8.03
CA MET A 71 -5.51 1.17 9.33
C MET A 71 -3.99 1.16 9.15
N ASP A 72 -3.26 1.93 9.95
CA ASP A 72 -1.85 2.27 9.69
C ASP A 72 -1.11 2.64 10.99
N PRO A 73 -0.23 1.79 11.55
CA PRO A 73 0.23 0.47 11.07
C PRO A 73 -0.73 -0.69 11.39
N VAL A 74 -0.33 -1.91 11.01
CA VAL A 74 -1.10 -3.15 11.26
C VAL A 74 -0.28 -4.34 11.78
N HIS A 75 1.03 -4.39 11.56
CA HIS A 75 1.87 -5.55 11.91
C HIS A 75 1.99 -5.78 13.43
N ASP A 76 1.86 -4.72 14.25
CA ASP A 76 1.96 -4.78 15.72
C ASP A 76 0.62 -5.05 16.41
N ILE A 77 -0.49 -5.05 15.67
CA ILE A 77 -1.84 -5.29 16.21
C ILE A 77 -2.42 -6.66 15.83
N SER A 78 -1.74 -7.39 14.94
CA SER A 78 -2.12 -8.75 14.54
C SER A 78 -0.88 -9.64 14.40
N PRO A 79 -0.82 -10.79 15.09
CA PRO A 79 0.23 -11.78 14.89
C PRO A 79 0.33 -12.25 13.43
N LEU A 80 -0.80 -12.33 12.73
CA LEU A 80 -0.83 -12.71 11.31
C LEU A 80 -0.06 -11.70 10.46
N PHE A 81 -0.30 -10.40 10.64
CA PHE A 81 0.42 -9.37 9.92
C PHE A 81 1.88 -9.26 10.37
N SER A 82 2.20 -9.45 11.66
CA SER A 82 3.58 -9.53 12.17
C SER A 82 4.41 -10.59 11.42
N GLU A 83 3.81 -11.74 11.10
CA GLU A 83 4.51 -12.78 10.36
C GLU A 83 4.51 -12.53 8.85
N LEU A 84 3.41 -11.99 8.31
CA LEU A 84 3.30 -11.71 6.88
C LEU A 84 4.32 -10.67 6.40
N VAL A 85 4.65 -9.64 7.21
CA VAL A 85 5.69 -8.65 6.85
C VAL A 85 7.10 -9.26 6.77
N LYS A 86 7.29 -10.50 7.24
CA LYS A 86 8.54 -11.25 7.19
C LYS A 86 8.46 -12.44 6.22
N ASP A 87 7.36 -12.58 5.48
CA ASP A 87 7.14 -13.76 4.65
C ASP A 87 8.15 -13.80 3.49
N GLU A 88 8.85 -14.92 3.35
CA GLU A 88 9.90 -15.11 2.36
C GLU A 88 9.40 -15.08 0.92
N ARG A 89 8.10 -15.32 0.69
CA ARG A 89 7.48 -15.14 -0.63
C ARG A 89 7.37 -13.67 -1.03
N ILE A 90 7.44 -12.75 -0.07
CA ILE A 90 7.52 -11.30 -0.29
C ILE A 90 8.98 -10.86 -0.28
N LEU A 91 9.76 -11.26 0.73
CA LEU A 91 11.12 -10.75 0.91
C LEU A 91 12.10 -11.25 -0.15
N SER A 92 12.00 -12.52 -0.58
CA SER A 92 12.93 -13.08 -1.57
C SER A 92 12.89 -12.34 -2.92
N PRO A 93 11.71 -12.07 -3.52
CA PRO A 93 11.64 -11.24 -4.73
C PRO A 93 12.23 -9.82 -4.55
N LEU A 94 12.06 -9.23 -3.37
CA LEU A 94 12.64 -7.91 -3.09
C LEU A 94 14.17 -7.96 -2.99
N ARG A 95 14.75 -9.06 -2.49
CA ARG A 95 16.21 -9.25 -2.49
C ARG A 95 16.77 -9.33 -3.90
N ASP A 96 16.06 -9.98 -4.82
CA ASP A 96 16.47 -10.04 -6.22
C ASP A 96 16.46 -8.66 -6.88
N ILE A 97 15.45 -7.83 -6.56
CA ILE A 97 15.34 -6.46 -7.07
C ILE A 97 16.40 -5.54 -6.44
N TYR A 98 16.57 -5.60 -5.12
CA TYR A 98 17.48 -4.71 -4.41
C TYR A 98 18.94 -5.09 -4.56
N MET A 99 19.22 -6.39 -4.74
CA MET A 99 20.52 -6.98 -4.41
C MET A 99 20.98 -6.60 -2.99
N ASP A 100 20.02 -6.50 -2.06
CA ASP A 100 20.18 -6.08 -0.66
C ASP A 100 19.03 -6.68 0.19
N GLU A 101 19.15 -6.63 1.52
CA GLU A 101 18.10 -7.10 2.42
C GLU A 101 16.95 -6.07 2.51
N PRO A 102 15.69 -6.46 2.25
CA PRO A 102 14.53 -5.60 2.43
C PRO A 102 14.18 -5.43 3.91
N LEU A 103 14.19 -4.18 4.40
CA LEU A 103 13.76 -3.82 5.74
C LEU A 103 12.40 -3.14 5.68
N LEU A 104 11.46 -3.58 6.52
CA LEU A 104 10.12 -2.98 6.57
C LEU A 104 10.25 -1.49 6.91
N PHE A 105 9.64 -0.64 6.08
CA PHE A 105 9.58 0.80 6.27
C PHE A 105 8.19 1.23 6.75
N LYS A 106 7.14 0.62 6.18
CA LYS A 106 5.74 0.97 6.43
C LYS A 106 4.81 -0.21 6.12
N ASP A 107 3.64 -0.23 6.74
CA ASP A 107 2.60 -1.24 6.59
C ASP A 107 1.22 -0.62 6.82
N LYS A 108 0.24 -0.90 5.98
CA LYS A 108 -1.15 -0.41 6.15
C LYS A 108 -2.15 -1.35 5.52
N LEU A 109 -3.33 -1.42 6.09
CA LEU A 109 -4.52 -1.94 5.40
C LEU A 109 -5.26 -0.79 4.73
N ILE A 110 -5.76 -1.04 3.52
CA ILE A 110 -6.71 -0.17 2.82
C ILE A 110 -8.00 -0.95 2.59
N PHE A 111 -9.10 -0.35 3.03
CA PHE A 111 -10.47 -0.84 2.88
C PHE A 111 -11.20 0.04 1.86
N LYS A 112 -11.50 -0.53 0.70
CA LYS A 112 -12.41 0.08 -0.28
C LYS A 112 -13.80 -0.50 -0.09
N LEU A 113 -14.60 0.08 0.79
CA LEU A 113 -15.99 -0.34 1.00
C LEU A 113 -16.89 0.10 -0.16
N PRO A 114 -18.07 -0.51 -0.37
CA PRO A 114 -19.03 -0.07 -1.39
C PRO A 114 -19.31 1.43 -1.34
N GLY A 115 -19.18 2.09 -2.49
CA GLY A 115 -19.31 3.54 -2.65
C GLY A 115 -18.05 4.36 -2.30
N ALA A 116 -16.92 3.71 -1.98
CA ALA A 116 -15.67 4.39 -1.69
C ALA A 116 -15.15 5.16 -2.90
N ASN A 117 -14.61 6.34 -2.66
CA ASN A 117 -13.93 7.12 -3.70
C ASN A 117 -12.60 6.46 -4.12
N GLY A 118 -12.12 6.87 -5.30
CA GLY A 118 -10.80 6.54 -5.78
C GLY A 118 -9.67 7.32 -5.09
N TYR A 119 -8.44 6.98 -5.47
CA TYR A 119 -7.26 7.79 -5.18
C TYR A 119 -6.78 8.41 -6.49
N SER A 120 -6.56 9.72 -6.50
CA SER A 120 -5.95 10.43 -7.63
C SER A 120 -4.51 9.98 -7.85
N MET A 121 -4.00 10.21 -9.06
CA MET A 121 -2.63 9.87 -9.44
C MET A 121 -1.58 10.44 -8.48
N HIS A 122 -0.71 9.57 -7.97
CA HIS A 122 0.34 9.93 -7.04
C HIS A 122 1.55 8.98 -7.16
N GLN A 123 2.64 9.38 -6.50
CA GLN A 123 3.77 8.53 -6.16
C GLN A 123 3.77 8.34 -4.64
N ASP A 124 3.95 7.10 -4.18
CA ASP A 124 3.99 6.77 -2.74
C ASP A 124 5.13 7.52 -2.03
N ALA A 125 6.29 7.61 -2.68
CA ALA A 125 7.49 8.27 -2.15
C ALA A 125 7.31 9.76 -1.82
N SER A 126 6.33 10.44 -2.44
CA SER A 126 5.99 11.84 -2.15
C SER A 126 5.60 12.06 -0.69
N TRP A 127 5.12 11.02 0.01
CA TRP A 127 4.72 11.09 1.41
C TRP A 127 5.88 11.01 2.41
N TRP A 128 7.10 10.72 1.94
CA TRP A 128 8.24 10.34 2.79
C TRP A 128 9.52 11.13 2.53
N GLN A 129 9.43 12.32 1.95
CA GLN A 129 10.59 13.19 1.60
C GLN A 129 11.58 13.48 2.75
N GLY A 130 11.22 13.22 4.01
CA GLY A 130 12.12 13.29 5.17
C GLY A 130 12.95 12.02 5.43
N PHE A 131 12.84 11.01 4.58
CA PHE A 131 13.53 9.72 4.67
C PHE A 131 14.34 9.43 3.40
N PRO A 132 15.26 8.45 3.43
CA PRO A 132 15.86 7.90 2.21
C PRO A 132 14.78 7.26 1.32
N ILE A 133 14.22 8.03 0.38
CA ILE A 133 13.12 7.60 -0.50
C ILE A 133 13.57 6.84 -1.74
N GLU A 134 14.86 6.96 -2.09
CA GLU A 134 15.41 6.23 -3.23
C GLU A 134 15.49 4.74 -2.89
N GLY A 135 14.91 3.93 -3.79
CA GLY A 135 14.78 2.49 -3.59
C GLY A 135 13.69 2.08 -2.60
N LEU A 136 12.69 2.91 -2.29
CA LEU A 136 11.49 2.40 -1.63
C LEU A 136 10.65 1.58 -2.62
N ILE A 137 10.25 0.39 -2.20
CA ILE A 137 9.37 -0.52 -2.96
C ILE A 137 8.11 -0.76 -2.16
N SER A 138 6.98 -0.55 -2.82
CA SER A 138 5.65 -0.87 -2.31
C SER A 138 5.22 -2.27 -2.79
N VAL A 139 4.63 -3.04 -1.89
CA VAL A 139 4.10 -4.38 -2.10
C VAL A 139 2.65 -4.36 -1.68
N MET A 140 1.75 -4.58 -2.64
CA MET A 140 0.32 -4.74 -2.40
C MET A 140 -0.01 -6.23 -2.41
N VAL A 141 -0.52 -6.75 -1.29
CA VAL A 141 -1.07 -8.10 -1.18
C VAL A 141 -2.60 -8.00 -1.33
N ALA A 142 -3.12 -8.69 -2.33
CA ALA A 142 -4.55 -8.76 -2.59
C ALA A 142 -5.22 -9.68 -1.57
N ILE A 143 -5.81 -9.11 -0.51
CA ILE A 143 -6.59 -9.88 0.46
C ILE A 143 -7.94 -10.26 -0.16
N ASP A 144 -8.57 -9.31 -0.84
CA ASP A 144 -9.67 -9.55 -1.77
C ASP A 144 -9.18 -9.38 -3.22
N GLY A 145 -9.91 -9.98 -4.16
CA GLY A 145 -9.70 -9.72 -5.58
C GLY A 145 -10.00 -8.27 -5.96
N ALA A 146 -9.25 -7.74 -6.92
CA ALA A 146 -9.42 -6.38 -7.43
C ALA A 146 -9.84 -6.42 -8.90
N THR A 147 -10.81 -5.60 -9.24
CA THR A 147 -11.36 -5.42 -10.60
C THR A 147 -11.47 -3.93 -10.91
N VAL A 148 -11.74 -3.58 -12.16
CA VAL A 148 -12.05 -2.18 -12.53
C VAL A 148 -13.19 -1.62 -11.66
N GLU A 149 -14.24 -2.42 -11.45
CA GLU A 149 -15.48 -2.02 -10.77
C GLU A 149 -15.32 -1.79 -9.27
N ASN A 150 -14.45 -2.55 -8.61
CA ASN A 150 -14.21 -2.40 -7.17
C ASN A 150 -13.01 -1.48 -6.83
N GLY A 151 -12.54 -0.74 -7.83
CA GLY A 151 -11.48 0.24 -7.69
C GLY A 151 -10.09 -0.40 -7.61
N GLY A 152 -9.77 -1.27 -8.57
CA GLY A 152 -8.45 -1.83 -8.80
C GLY A 152 -7.37 -0.77 -8.95
N LEU A 153 -6.12 -1.21 -8.71
CA LEU A 153 -4.95 -0.35 -8.83
C LEU A 153 -4.63 -0.17 -10.31
N GLU A 154 -4.50 1.08 -10.73
CA GLU A 154 -4.04 1.45 -12.06
C GLU A 154 -2.61 1.99 -11.95
N LEU A 155 -1.68 1.34 -12.64
CA LEU A 155 -0.26 1.70 -12.67
C LEU A 155 0.09 2.31 -14.03
N PHE A 156 1.07 3.22 -14.05
CA PHE A 156 1.56 3.87 -15.26
C PHE A 156 3.01 3.44 -15.53
N PRO A 157 3.21 2.40 -16.37
CA PRO A 157 4.51 1.77 -16.52
C PRO A 157 5.55 2.65 -17.21
N GLY A 158 6.81 2.53 -16.80
CA GLY A 158 7.95 3.25 -17.41
C GLY A 158 8.02 4.75 -17.08
N TYR A 159 7.28 5.20 -16.06
CA TYR A 159 7.32 6.58 -15.55
C TYR A 159 7.99 6.72 -14.17
N HIS A 160 8.40 5.61 -13.55
CA HIS A 160 8.93 5.57 -12.19
C HIS A 160 10.30 6.27 -12.03
N ASP A 161 11.04 6.43 -13.11
CA ASP A 161 12.34 7.13 -13.16
C ASP A 161 12.22 8.59 -13.62
N ARG A 162 11.04 9.02 -14.09
CA ARG A 162 10.85 10.34 -14.72
C ARG A 162 10.52 11.45 -13.74
N PHE A 163 9.83 11.11 -12.66
CA PHE A 163 9.34 12.10 -11.71
C PHE A 163 9.81 11.80 -10.30
N ARG A 164 10.08 12.86 -9.55
CA ARG A 164 10.33 12.85 -8.11
C ARG A 164 9.40 13.87 -7.47
N SER A 165 8.11 13.57 -7.55
CA SER A 165 7.07 14.52 -7.17
C SER A 165 7.24 14.89 -5.70
N THR A 166 7.29 16.19 -5.43
CA THR A 166 7.18 16.67 -4.06
C THR A 166 5.71 16.72 -3.68
N PRO A 167 5.36 16.54 -2.39
CA PRO A 167 3.98 16.66 -1.97
C PRO A 167 3.41 18.06 -2.31
N GLY A 168 2.45 18.13 -3.24
CA GLY A 168 1.65 19.32 -3.48
C GLY A 168 0.63 19.59 -2.36
N GLU A 169 -0.34 20.50 -2.57
CA GLU A 169 -1.40 20.81 -1.58
C GLU A 169 -2.18 19.56 -1.13
N LEU A 170 -2.33 18.57 -2.02
CA LEU A 170 -2.96 17.27 -1.76
C LEU A 170 -1.96 16.10 -1.65
N ARG A 171 -0.66 16.39 -1.64
CA ARG A 171 0.43 15.38 -1.63
C ARG A 171 0.36 14.36 -2.79
N ASN A 172 -0.26 14.77 -3.88
CA ASN A 172 -0.37 14.04 -5.15
C ASN A 172 0.61 14.61 -6.17
N MET A 173 0.71 13.95 -7.34
CA MET A 173 1.37 14.54 -8.50
C MET A 173 0.66 15.83 -8.90
N ASN A 174 1.43 16.85 -9.30
CA ASN A 174 0.87 18.13 -9.71
C ASN A 174 0.35 18.05 -11.16
N ALA A 175 -0.47 19.02 -11.57
CA ALA A 175 -1.13 18.99 -12.87
C ALA A 175 -0.14 19.01 -14.06
N ALA A 176 1.04 19.61 -13.91
CA ALA A 176 2.06 19.62 -14.96
C ALA A 176 2.71 18.24 -15.11
N GLU A 177 3.06 17.58 -14.00
CA GLU A 177 3.59 16.20 -14.01
C GLU A 177 2.56 15.22 -14.61
N ILE A 178 1.30 15.34 -14.22
CA ILE A 178 0.21 14.49 -14.75
C ILE A 178 0.04 14.70 -16.26
N ALA A 179 0.17 15.93 -16.77
CA ALA A 179 0.05 16.22 -18.19
C ALA A 179 1.16 15.60 -19.06
N GLU A 180 2.28 15.18 -18.46
CA GLU A 180 3.37 14.46 -19.14
C GLU A 180 3.16 12.94 -19.18
N ILE A 181 2.20 12.41 -18.43
CA ILE A 181 1.84 11.00 -18.43
C ILE A 181 0.82 10.75 -19.53
N ASP A 182 1.13 9.82 -20.42
CA ASP A 182 0.18 9.36 -21.44
C ASP A 182 -0.93 8.54 -20.75
N PRO A 183 -2.19 9.04 -20.74
CA PRO A 183 -3.29 8.32 -20.10
C PRO A 183 -3.57 6.97 -20.77
N GLY A 184 -3.18 6.77 -22.03
CA GLY A 184 -3.31 5.49 -22.74
C GLY A 184 -2.37 4.39 -22.24
N LYS A 185 -1.39 4.74 -21.37
CA LYS A 185 -0.48 3.78 -20.73
C LYS A 185 -0.96 3.30 -19.36
N GLY A 186 -2.10 3.78 -18.87
CA GLY A 186 -2.67 3.30 -17.62
C GLY A 186 -3.05 1.82 -17.72
N GLU A 187 -2.52 1.00 -16.82
CA GLU A 187 -2.81 -0.43 -16.75
C GLU A 187 -3.51 -0.75 -15.43
N ILE A 188 -4.81 -1.08 -15.51
CA ILE A 188 -5.55 -1.58 -14.35
C ILE A 188 -5.16 -3.05 -14.14
N VAL A 189 -4.52 -3.32 -13.01
CA VAL A 189 -4.09 -4.68 -12.66
C VAL A 189 -5.19 -5.37 -11.87
N GLU A 190 -5.96 -6.22 -12.55
CA GLU A 190 -6.90 -7.11 -11.88
C GLU A 190 -6.15 -8.22 -11.12
N THR A 191 -6.62 -8.53 -9.92
CA THR A 191 -5.98 -9.51 -9.02
C THR A 191 -6.99 -10.47 -8.44
N ASN A 192 -6.57 -11.71 -8.25
CA ASN A 192 -7.28 -12.66 -7.40
C ASN A 192 -6.81 -12.53 -5.94
N PRO A 193 -7.59 -13.01 -4.96
CA PRO A 193 -7.13 -13.15 -3.59
C PRO A 193 -5.81 -13.94 -3.54
N GLY A 194 -4.80 -13.39 -2.88
CA GLY A 194 -3.47 -13.97 -2.73
C GLY A 194 -2.44 -13.57 -3.80
N ASP A 195 -2.84 -12.83 -4.83
CA ASP A 195 -1.90 -12.20 -5.74
C ASP A 195 -1.13 -11.06 -5.05
N VAL A 196 0.07 -10.76 -5.55
CA VAL A 196 0.93 -9.68 -5.06
C VAL A 196 1.35 -8.78 -6.21
N ILE A 197 1.28 -7.47 -6.00
CA ILE A 197 1.87 -6.47 -6.90
C ILE A 197 3.04 -5.81 -6.18
N ILE A 198 4.22 -5.89 -6.79
CA ILE A 198 5.42 -5.19 -6.34
C ILE A 198 5.62 -4.00 -7.29
N PHE A 199 5.75 -2.79 -6.76
CA PHE A 199 5.97 -1.59 -7.58
C PHE A 199 6.91 -0.61 -6.91
N HIS A 200 7.73 0.07 -7.71
CA HIS A 200 8.58 1.13 -7.23
C HIS A 200 7.71 2.22 -6.60
N SER A 201 8.09 2.80 -5.46
CA SER A 201 7.30 3.87 -4.82
C SER A 201 7.25 5.17 -5.64
N PHE A 202 7.94 5.22 -6.79
CA PHE A 202 7.87 6.31 -7.77
C PHE A 202 7.02 5.93 -9.00
N THR A 203 6.54 4.70 -9.14
CA THR A 203 5.60 4.36 -10.22
C THR A 203 4.32 5.17 -10.01
N PRO A 204 3.95 6.08 -10.93
CA PRO A 204 2.68 6.78 -10.81
C PRO A 204 1.55 5.77 -10.81
N HIS A 205 0.61 5.96 -9.90
CA HIS A 205 -0.54 5.07 -9.80
C HIS A 205 -1.76 5.79 -9.24
N GLN A 206 -2.93 5.24 -9.56
CA GLN A 206 -4.21 5.73 -9.11
C GLN A 206 -5.17 4.56 -8.90
N SER A 207 -6.39 4.85 -8.46
CA SER A 207 -7.43 3.81 -8.45
C SER A 207 -8.82 4.42 -8.56
N GLY A 208 -9.73 3.72 -9.24
CA GLY A 208 -11.12 4.16 -9.44
C GLY A 208 -11.97 4.08 -8.18
N ALA A 209 -13.21 4.57 -8.21
CA ALA A 209 -14.16 4.35 -7.12
C ALA A 209 -14.54 2.85 -6.99
N ASN A 210 -15.00 2.43 -5.81
CA ASN A 210 -15.66 1.14 -5.68
C ASN A 210 -17.16 1.31 -5.95
N THR A 211 -17.60 0.96 -7.16
CA THR A 211 -19.00 1.01 -7.58
C THR A 211 -19.72 -0.33 -7.44
N SER A 212 -19.05 -1.34 -6.90
CA SER A 212 -19.62 -2.67 -6.62
C SER A 212 -20.26 -2.73 -5.23
N ASP A 213 -20.99 -3.83 -4.97
CA ASP A 213 -21.58 -4.13 -3.65
C ASP A 213 -20.59 -4.84 -2.69
N ASN A 214 -19.38 -5.14 -3.16
CA ASN A 214 -18.38 -5.88 -2.38
C ASN A 214 -17.29 -4.94 -1.85
N SER A 215 -16.83 -5.20 -0.63
CA SER A 215 -15.64 -4.52 -0.09
C SER A 215 -14.36 -5.10 -0.71
N ARG A 216 -13.34 -4.27 -0.85
CA ARG A 216 -12.01 -4.67 -1.33
C ARG A 216 -10.92 -4.28 -0.33
N LYS A 217 -10.35 -5.29 0.31
CA LYS A 217 -9.31 -5.20 1.33
C LYS A 217 -7.96 -5.50 0.70
N GLN A 218 -6.96 -4.68 1.01
CA GLN A 218 -5.59 -4.85 0.54
C GLN A 218 -4.61 -4.48 1.64
N LEU A 219 -3.54 -5.25 1.76
CA LEU A 219 -2.39 -4.91 2.60
C LEU A 219 -1.33 -4.25 1.73
N TYR A 220 -0.82 -3.11 2.15
CA TYR A 220 0.31 -2.44 1.53
C TYR A 220 1.48 -2.46 2.51
N LEU A 221 2.59 -3.00 2.05
CA LEU A 221 3.87 -3.02 2.75
C LEU A 221 4.84 -2.19 1.93
N THR A 222 5.65 -1.37 2.59
CA THR A 222 6.75 -0.66 1.94
C THR A 222 8.04 -1.11 2.58
N TYR A 223 9.02 -1.45 1.77
CA TYR A 223 10.34 -1.87 2.22
C TYR A 223 11.40 -0.88 1.74
N SER A 224 12.49 -0.79 2.48
CA SER A 224 13.70 -0.05 2.15
C SER A 224 14.88 -1.02 2.08
N PRO A 225 15.86 -0.81 1.19
CA PRO A 225 17.09 -1.61 1.21
C PRO A 225 17.87 -1.37 2.51
N SER A 226 18.56 -2.40 3.00
CA SER A 226 19.25 -2.38 4.28
C SER A 226 20.35 -1.33 4.39
N LYS A 227 20.97 -0.95 3.26
CA LYS A 227 21.94 0.16 3.19
C LYS A 227 21.41 1.49 3.74
N ASN A 228 20.09 1.68 3.78
CA ASN A 228 19.45 2.88 4.34
C ASN A 228 19.22 2.79 5.86
N GLY A 229 19.50 1.64 6.47
CA GLY A 229 19.27 1.37 7.89
C GLY A 229 17.82 1.04 8.25
N GLN A 230 17.58 0.78 9.55
CA GLN A 230 16.26 0.46 10.08
C GLN A 230 15.42 1.74 10.26
N LEU A 231 14.45 1.97 9.37
CA LEU A 231 13.69 3.22 9.31
C LEU A 231 12.27 3.13 9.89
N TYR A 232 11.72 1.92 10.10
CA TYR A 232 10.35 1.69 10.55
C TYR A 232 9.96 2.55 11.76
N ASN A 233 10.73 2.47 12.85
CA ASN A 233 10.43 3.19 14.08
C ASN A 233 10.52 4.71 13.89
N ALA A 234 11.51 5.19 13.14
CA ALA A 234 11.66 6.61 12.85
C ALA A 234 10.48 7.12 12.00
N HIS A 235 10.04 6.34 11.02
CA HIS A 235 8.85 6.62 10.22
C HIS A 235 7.60 6.77 11.09
N TYR A 236 7.28 5.79 11.93
CA TYR A 236 6.07 5.85 12.74
C TYR A 236 6.14 6.87 13.89
N GLN A 237 7.33 7.22 14.38
CA GLN A 237 7.49 8.37 15.29
C GLN A 237 7.16 9.68 14.58
N HIS A 238 7.61 9.86 13.34
CA HIS A 238 7.24 11.01 12.52
C HIS A 238 5.73 11.03 12.20
N TYR A 239 5.17 9.89 11.76
CA TYR A 239 3.76 9.74 11.44
C TYR A 239 2.85 10.06 12.64
N LYS A 240 3.16 9.54 13.83
CA LYS A 240 2.41 9.82 15.07
C LYS A 240 2.36 11.31 15.37
N ARG A 241 3.50 12.00 15.28
CA ARG A 241 3.56 13.45 15.45
C ARG A 241 2.67 14.15 14.43
N TYR A 242 2.85 13.83 13.15
CA TYR A 242 2.05 14.42 12.07
C TYR A 242 0.54 14.20 12.27
N ALA A 243 0.13 12.98 12.60
CA ALA A 243 -1.28 12.60 12.77
C ALA A 243 -1.95 13.26 13.97
N LEU A 244 -1.19 13.64 15.00
CA LEU A 244 -1.69 14.23 16.25
C LEU A 244 -1.48 15.74 16.35
N VAL A 245 -0.65 16.36 15.50
CA VAL A 245 -0.43 17.81 15.50
C VAL A 245 -1.76 18.55 15.33
N GLY A 246 -2.01 19.51 16.22
CA GLY A 246 -3.23 20.33 16.23
C GLY A 246 -4.48 19.62 16.76
N LYS A 247 -4.39 18.37 17.23
CA LYS A 247 -5.52 17.63 17.80
C LYS A 247 -5.55 17.72 19.33
N ASP A 248 -6.76 17.62 19.88
CA ASP A 248 -6.99 17.49 21.32
C ASP A 248 -6.59 16.09 21.78
N LEU A 249 -5.46 15.97 22.50
CA LEU A 249 -4.91 14.68 22.94
C LEU A 249 -5.75 13.97 24.02
N SER A 250 -6.78 14.62 24.57
CA SER A 250 -7.77 13.94 25.42
C SER A 250 -8.81 13.15 24.61
N LYS A 251 -8.92 13.43 23.31
CA LYS A 251 -9.85 12.79 22.38
C LYS A 251 -9.15 11.99 21.30
N TYR A 252 -7.96 12.42 20.89
CA TYR A 252 -7.21 11.78 19.82
C TYR A 252 -5.93 11.14 20.36
N TYR A 253 -5.73 9.89 19.99
CA TYR A 253 -4.64 9.07 20.50
C TYR A 253 -4.19 8.07 19.43
N PHE A 254 -3.05 7.43 19.68
CA PHE A 254 -2.51 6.38 18.81
C PHE A 254 -2.35 5.12 19.66
N LEU A 255 -3.13 4.09 19.33
CA LEU A 255 -3.00 2.74 19.89
C LEU A 255 -1.81 2.00 19.28
#